data_AF-A0A8S9J243-F1
#
_entry.id   AF-A0A8S9J243-F1
#
_cell.length_a   1.000
_cell.length_b   1.000
_cell.length_c   1.000
_cell.angle_alpha   90.00
_cell.angle_beta   90.00
_cell.angle_gamma   90.00
#
_symmetry.space_group_name_H-M   'P 1'
#
loop_
_entity.id
_entity.type
_entity.pdbx_description
1 polymer ?
#
loop_
_entity_poly.entity_id
_entity_poly.type
_entity_poly.pdbx_seq_one_letter_code
_entity_poly.pdbx_strand_id
1 'polypeptide(L)'
;MSKDVFFVFVSKNNLQLLDKILVKIVFQTCIYHMWKERNEKRHQTGYRTVQQVVRIVDKAVRNRITSLQYKSEHKLAGLMQRWFAITG
;
A
#
# COMPACT_ATOMS: atom_id res chain seq x y z
N MET A 1 -11.45 -11.55 -14.60
CA MET A 1 -11.64 -10.17 -15.07
C MET A 1 -11.37 -9.18 -13.92
N SER A 2 -10.12 -8.77 -13.68
CA SER A 2 -9.74 -7.63 -12.78
C SER A 2 -8.24 -7.43 -12.57
N LYS A 3 -7.37 -8.39 -12.92
CA LYS A 3 -5.91 -8.21 -12.73
C LYS A 3 -5.26 -7.47 -13.91
N ASP A 4 -5.87 -7.53 -15.09
CA ASP A 4 -5.25 -7.11 -16.34
C ASP A 4 -5.12 -5.59 -16.46
N VAL A 5 -6.15 -4.82 -16.08
CA VAL A 5 -6.13 -3.35 -16.24
C VAL A 5 -5.09 -2.69 -15.34
N PHE A 6 -5.03 -3.09 -14.06
CA PHE A 6 -4.05 -2.53 -13.13
C PHE A 6 -2.62 -2.96 -13.47
N PHE A 7 -2.43 -4.23 -13.87
CA PHE A 7 -1.14 -4.70 -14.32
C PHE A 7 -0.69 -3.97 -15.59
N VAL A 8 -1.58 -3.76 -16.57
CA VAL A 8 -1.29 -3.00 -17.79
C VAL A 8 -0.98 -1.54 -17.47
N PHE A 9 -1.74 -0.87 -16.60
CA PHE A 9 -1.48 0.51 -16.17
C PHE A 9 -0.11 0.65 -15.49
N VAL A 10 0.21 -0.26 -14.57
CA VAL A 10 1.50 -0.27 -13.87
C VAL A 10 2.65 -0.75 -14.78
N SER A 11 2.37 -1.57 -15.79
CA SER A 11 3.37 -2.07 -16.73
C SER A 11 3.72 -1.02 -17.79
N LYS A 12 2.73 -0.32 -18.34
CA LYS A 12 2.89 0.66 -19.44
C LYS A 12 3.27 2.07 -19.01
N ASN A 13 3.54 2.30 -17.72
CA ASN A 13 3.98 3.60 -17.23
C ASN A 13 5.51 3.70 -17.10
N ASN A 14 6.03 4.92 -17.17
CA ASN A 14 7.46 5.24 -17.03
C ASN A 14 7.91 5.34 -15.56
N LEU A 15 7.15 4.77 -14.63
CA LEU A 15 7.50 4.80 -13.21
C LEU A 15 8.72 3.93 -12.92
N GLN A 16 9.54 4.36 -11.95
CA GLN A 16 10.65 3.55 -11.46
C GLN A 16 10.12 2.27 -10.78
N LEU A 17 10.96 1.23 -10.73
CA LEU A 17 10.57 -0.08 -10.17
C LEU A 17 10.00 0.03 -8.75
N LEU A 18 10.64 0.81 -7.88
CA LEU A 18 10.19 1.01 -6.50
C LEU A 18 8.82 1.69 -6.44
N ASP A 19 8.58 2.71 -7.27
CA ASP A 19 7.29 3.41 -7.34
C ASP A 19 6.17 2.48 -7.81
N LYS A 20 6.45 1.63 -8.83
CA LYS A 20 5.49 0.62 -9.29
C LYS A 20 5.08 -0.32 -8.15
N ILE A 21 6.03 -0.71 -7.30
CA ILE A 21 5.78 -1.63 -6.18
C ILE A 21 5.04 -0.92 -5.05
N LEU A 22 5.43 0.31 -4.72
CA LEU A 22 4.71 1.14 -3.74
C LEU A 22 3.26 1.34 -4.15
N VAL A 23 2.98 1.69 -5.41
CA VAL A 23 1.61 1.82 -5.93
C VAL A 23 0.81 0.52 -5.72
N LYS A 24 1.41 -0.65 -5.97
CA LYS A 24 0.76 -1.94 -5.71
C LYS A 24 0.43 -2.14 -4.23
N ILE A 25 1.40 -1.88 -3.35
CA ILE A 25 1.23 -2.07 -1.90
C ILE A 25 0.17 -1.10 -1.36
N VAL A 26 0.24 0.18 -1.72
CA VAL A 26 -0.71 1.21 -1.28
C VAL A 26 -2.10 0.88 -1.78
N PHE A 27 -2.25 0.54 -3.06
CA PHE A 27 -3.56 0.22 -3.63
C PHE A 27 -4.22 -0.98 -2.95
N GLN A 28 -3.46 -2.06 -2.73
CA GLN A 28 -3.95 -3.24 -2.01
C GLN A 28 -4.34 -2.89 -0.56
N THR A 29 -3.50 -2.12 0.13
CA THR A 29 -3.73 -1.69 1.52
C THR A 29 -4.99 -0.82 1.62
N CYS A 30 -5.17 0.14 0.72
CA CYS A 30 -6.35 1.00 0.66
C CYS A 30 -7.63 0.19 0.44
N ILE A 31 -7.64 -0.72 -0.54
CA ILE A 31 -8.80 -1.59 -0.79
C ILE A 31 -9.15 -2.40 0.45
N TYR A 32 -8.15 -3.03 1.08
CA TYR A 32 -8.38 -3.85 2.27
C TYR A 32 -8.96 -3.03 3.42
N HIS A 33 -8.39 -1.86 3.71
CA HIS A 33 -8.88 -1.02 4.81
C HIS A 33 -10.23 -0.39 4.53
N MET A 34 -10.52 0.01 3.29
CA MET A 34 -11.86 0.47 2.91
C MET A 34 -12.91 -0.63 3.08
N TRP A 35 -12.59 -1.85 2.65
CA TRP A 35 -13.47 -3.00 2.85
C TRP A 35 -13.66 -3.28 4.35
N LYS A 36 -12.57 -3.28 5.13
CA LYS A 36 -12.60 -3.50 6.57
C LYS A 36 -13.46 -2.46 7.29
N GLU A 37 -13.29 -1.17 7.00
CA GLU A 37 -14.13 -0.09 7.55
C GLU A 37 -15.61 -0.29 7.23
N ARG A 38 -15.94 -0.67 5.99
CA ARG A 38 -17.32 -0.95 5.60
C ARG A 38 -17.90 -2.15 6.36
N ASN A 39 -17.09 -3.17 6.58
CA ASN A 39 -17.51 -4.37 7.29
C ASN A 39 -17.69 -4.09 8.80
N GLU A 40 -16.75 -3.35 9.39
CA GLU A 40 -16.83 -2.87 10.78
C GLU A 40 -18.08 -2.00 11.01
N LYS A 41 -18.44 -1.13 10.06
CA LYS A 41 -19.71 -0.37 10.11
C LYS A 41 -20.93 -1.28 10.11
N ARG A 42 -20.92 -2.35 9.30
CA ARG A 42 -22.02 -3.33 9.25
C ARG A 42 -22.17 -4.08 10.58
N HIS A 43 -21.06 -4.31 11.28
CA HIS A 43 -21.03 -5.01 12.57
C HIS A 43 -21.06 -4.07 13.78
N GLN A 44 -21.49 -2.81 13.61
CA GLN A 44 -21.68 -1.80 14.66
C GLN A 44 -20.46 -1.48 15.53
N THR A 45 -19.26 -1.83 15.06
CA THR A 45 -18.01 -1.34 15.68
C THR A 45 -17.82 0.13 15.31
N GLY A 46 -17.35 0.95 16.26
CA GLY A 46 -17.32 2.41 16.16
C GLY A 46 -16.61 2.98 14.92
N TYR A 47 -16.87 4.25 14.63
CA TYR A 47 -16.37 4.94 13.44
C TYR A 47 -14.88 5.30 13.56
N ARG A 48 -14.12 5.13 12.48
CA ARG A 48 -12.80 5.75 12.34
C ARG A 48 -12.89 7.03 11.51
N THR A 49 -12.15 8.05 11.92
CA THR A 49 -12.00 9.26 11.10
C THR A 49 -11.11 8.98 9.90
N VAL A 50 -11.23 9.79 8.84
CA VAL A 50 -10.35 9.68 7.66
C VAL A 50 -8.88 9.75 8.05
N GLN A 51 -8.52 10.62 9.00
CA GLN A 51 -7.16 10.74 9.50
C GLN A 51 -6.66 9.45 10.18
N GLN A 52 -7.52 8.77 10.94
CA GLN A 52 -7.18 7.48 11.54
C GLN A 52 -6.95 6.42 10.46
N VAL A 53 -7.80 6.37 9.43
CA VAL A 53 -7.64 5.45 8.31
C VAL A 53 -6.33 5.71 7.54
N VAL A 54 -5.98 6.97 7.30
CA VAL A 54 -4.70 7.35 6.66
C VAL A 54 -3.51 6.86 7.48
N ARG A 55 -3.52 7.05 8.81
CA ARG A 55 -2.45 6.55 9.69
C ARG A 55 -2.37 5.02 9.69
N ILE A 56 -3.51 4.35 9.64
CA ILE A 56 -3.58 2.89 9.56
C ILE A 56 -2.98 2.40 8.23
N VAL A 57 -3.33 3.03 7.12
CA VAL A 57 -2.79 2.70 5.79
C VAL A 57 -1.28 2.92 5.76
N ASP A 58 -0.79 4.07 6.23
CA ASP A 58 0.65 4.34 6.30
C ASP A 58 1.40 3.29 7.14
N LYS A 59 0.89 2.96 8.33
CA LYS A 59 1.46 1.89 9.16
C LYS A 59 1.42 0.52 8.45
N ALA A 60 0.33 0.19 7.78
CA ALA A 60 0.18 -1.07 7.06
C ALA A 60 1.14 -1.17 5.86
N VAL A 61 1.35 -0.08 5.12
CA VAL A 61 2.34 -0.01 4.04
C VAL A 61 3.74 -0.24 4.58
N ARG A 62 4.15 0.48 5.64
CA ARG A 62 5.47 0.28 6.27
C ARG A 62 5.66 -1.15 6.79
N ASN A 63 4.67 -1.70 7.48
CA ASN A 63 4.71 -3.07 7.95
C ASN A 63 4.84 -4.07 6.81
N ARG A 64 4.13 -3.84 5.69
CA ARG A 64 4.26 -4.68 4.50
C ARG A 64 5.68 -4.60 3.93
N ILE A 65 6.24 -3.41 3.79
CA ILE A 65 7.62 -3.21 3.32
C ILE A 65 8.61 -3.96 4.22
N THR A 66 8.51 -3.82 5.54
CA THR A 66 9.37 -4.53 6.50
C THR A 66 9.22 -6.06 6.40
N SER A 67 7.98 -6.55 6.22
CA SER A 67 7.69 -7.99 6.11
C SER A 67 8.24 -8.65 4.84
N LEU A 68 8.58 -7.87 3.82
CA LEU A 68 9.15 -8.41 2.58
C LEU A 68 10.58 -8.94 2.77
N GLN A 69 11.21 -8.71 3.94
CA GLN A 69 12.47 -9.33 4.39
C GLN A 69 13.52 -9.49 3.29
N TYR A 70 13.94 -8.37 2.72
CA TYR A 70 14.99 -8.37 1.70
C TYR A 70 16.34 -8.82 2.28
N LYS A 71 16.98 -9.80 1.62
CA LYS A 71 18.41 -10.08 1.84
C LYS A 71 19.25 -8.90 1.33
N SER A 72 20.44 -8.67 1.90
CA SER A 72 21.34 -7.61 1.43
C SER A 72 21.60 -7.76 -0.07
N GLU A 73 21.53 -6.66 -0.82
CA GLU A 73 21.55 -6.57 -2.30
C GLU A 73 20.26 -6.91 -3.06
N HIS A 74 19.10 -6.87 -2.40
CA HIS A 74 17.85 -7.03 -3.12
C HIS A 74 17.50 -5.79 -3.97
N LYS A 75 16.92 -5.98 -5.16
CA LYS A 75 16.39 -4.91 -6.05
C LYS A 75 15.33 -3.99 -5.43
N LEU A 76 14.94 -4.30 -4.19
CA LEU A 76 13.92 -3.59 -3.41
C LEU A 76 14.51 -2.92 -2.16
N ALA A 77 15.84 -2.98 -2.01
CA ALA A 77 16.57 -2.09 -1.12
C ALA A 77 16.22 -0.64 -1.49
N GLY A 78 15.90 0.19 -0.49
CA GLY A 78 15.45 1.57 -0.71
C GLY A 78 13.92 1.76 -0.71
N LEU A 79 13.11 0.70 -0.66
CA LEU A 79 11.64 0.84 -0.73
C LEU A 79 11.06 1.63 0.46
N MET A 80 11.61 1.42 1.67
CA MET A 80 11.21 2.17 2.87
C MET A 80 11.65 3.64 2.78
N GLN A 81 12.88 3.89 2.33
CA GLN A 81 13.41 5.24 2.12
C GLN A 81 12.59 6.00 1.08
N ARG A 82 12.22 5.32 -0.01
CA ARG A 82 11.35 5.90 -1.05
C ARG A 82 9.95 6.20 -0.51
N TRP A 83 9.38 5.34 0.33
CA TRP A 83 8.11 5.61 1.01
C TRP A 83 8.18 6.91 1.83
N PHE A 84 9.19 7.05 2.69
CA PHE A 84 9.37 8.25 3.49
C PHE A 84 9.60 9.50 2.65
N ALA A 85 10.30 9.41 1.51
CA ALA A 85 10.49 10.54 0.60
C ALA A 85 9.21 11.02 -0.08
N ILE A 86 8.16 10.18 -0.15
CA ILE A 86 6.87 10.53 -0.77
C ILE A 86 5.87 11.02 0.29
N THR A 87 5.93 10.48 1.51
CA THR A 87 4.94 10.75 2.57
C THR A 87 5.42 11.67 3.68
N GLY A 88 6.72 11.99 3.72
CA GLY A 88 7.30 12.97 4.64
C GLY A 88 7.06 14.39 4.15
#